data_AF-A0A959TS88-F1
#
_entry.id   AF-A0A959TS88-F1
#
_cell.length_a   1.000
_cell.length_b   1.000
_cell.length_c   1.000
_cell.angle_alpha   90.00
_cell.angle_beta   90.00
_cell.angle_gamma   90.00
#
_symmetry.space_group_name_H-M   'P 1'
#
loop_
_entity.id
_entity.type
_entity.pdbx_description
1 polymer ?
#
loop_
_entity_poly.entity_id
_entity_poly.type
_entity_poly.pdbx_seq_one_letter_code
_entity_poly.pdbx_strand_id
1 'polypeptide(L)'
;MDLTALLTRARTSRFSRWLLQHVLNDRIPFNRPHGFRVEPLLGGGVRVHVPYWRINQNHIRGIHACALATAAEMGSGLSVLERLDPRQYRLIMRSLHMDYHYQAKQNAAATAIPDADALERLETGLADQDSAEYTSVVRVEDKAGNHVATGTVVWQVKPWTRVRTRA
;
A
#
# COMPACT_ATOMS: atom_id res chain seq x y z
N MET A 1 17.19 -8.93 2.40
CA MET A 1 16.66 -8.74 1.04
C MET A 1 16.23 -7.29 0.91
N ASP A 2 16.61 -6.64 -0.20
CA ASP A 2 16.24 -5.25 -0.48
C ASP A 2 14.86 -5.22 -1.15
N LEU A 3 13.83 -4.77 -0.41
CA LEU A 3 12.45 -4.73 -0.89
C LEU A 3 12.27 -3.69 -2.00
N THR A 4 12.94 -2.53 -1.87
CA THR A 4 12.88 -1.44 -2.84
C THR A 4 13.46 -1.88 -4.18
N ALA A 5 14.61 -2.55 -4.18
CA ALA A 5 15.19 -3.13 -5.40
C ALA A 5 14.28 -4.18 -6.04
N LEU A 6 13.61 -5.00 -5.23
CA LEU A 6 12.67 -6.01 -5.72
C LEU A 6 11.41 -5.39 -6.35
N LEU A 7 10.84 -4.35 -5.74
CA LEU A 7 9.71 -3.58 -6.27
C LEU A 7 10.05 -2.98 -7.65
N THR A 8 11.21 -2.34 -7.78
CA THR A 8 11.68 -1.77 -9.04
C THR A 8 11.82 -2.83 -10.13
N ARG A 9 12.44 -3.98 -9.83
CA ARG A 9 12.59 -5.08 -10.81
C ARG A 9 11.25 -5.71 -11.18
N ALA A 10 10.31 -5.79 -10.25
CA ALA A 10 8.97 -6.35 -10.46
C ALA A 10 8.11 -5.52 -11.43
N ARG A 11 8.48 -4.27 -11.75
CA ARG A 11 7.79 -3.48 -12.79
C ARG A 11 7.91 -4.12 -14.17
N THR A 12 9.08 -4.65 -14.52
CA THR A 12 9.36 -5.18 -15.86
C THR A 12 9.48 -6.71 -15.86
N SER A 13 9.90 -7.33 -14.77
CA SER A 13 10.21 -8.77 -14.71
C SER A 13 9.08 -9.62 -14.10
N ARG A 14 8.61 -10.62 -14.86
CA ARG A 14 7.63 -11.62 -14.38
C ARG A 14 8.16 -12.44 -13.20
N PHE A 15 9.44 -12.85 -13.25
CA PHE A 15 10.08 -13.58 -12.16
C PHE A 15 10.16 -12.74 -10.88
N SER A 16 10.53 -11.46 -11.01
CA SER A 16 10.62 -10.55 -9.86
C SER A 16 9.24 -10.27 -9.26
N ARG A 17 8.17 -10.19 -10.08
CA ARG A 17 6.78 -10.13 -9.58
C ARG A 17 6.38 -11.36 -8.80
N TRP A 18 6.71 -12.54 -9.31
CA TRP A 18 6.43 -13.79 -8.61
C TRP A 18 7.16 -13.86 -7.27
N LEU A 19 8.44 -13.49 -7.25
CA LEU A 19 9.24 -13.44 -6.02
C LEU A 19 8.70 -12.41 -5.03
N LEU A 20 8.33 -11.21 -5.49
CA LEU A 20 7.69 -10.17 -4.68
C LEU A 20 6.42 -10.71 -4.01
N GLN A 21 5.55 -11.36 -4.78
CA GLN A 21 4.33 -11.94 -4.24
C GLN A 21 4.61 -13.00 -3.17
N HIS A 22 5.60 -13.87 -3.40
CA HIS A 22 6.00 -14.90 -2.45
C HIS A 22 6.50 -14.28 -1.13
N VAL A 23 7.40 -13.30 -1.22
CA VAL A 23 7.91 -12.58 -0.06
C VAL A 23 6.79 -11.89 0.72
N LEU A 24 5.89 -11.18 0.04
CA LEU A 24 4.82 -10.44 0.71
C LEU A 24 3.85 -11.38 1.42
N ASN A 25 3.52 -12.52 0.80
CA ASN A 25 2.70 -13.55 1.42
C ASN A 25 3.37 -14.14 2.67
N ASP A 26 4.68 -14.31 2.64
CA ASP A 26 5.43 -14.85 3.78
C ASP A 26 5.58 -13.85 4.94
N ARG A 27 5.79 -12.57 4.61
CA ARG A 27 6.00 -11.50 5.59
C ARG A 27 4.71 -10.92 6.16
N ILE A 28 3.61 -11.01 5.42
CA ILE A 28 2.29 -10.53 5.83
C ILE A 28 1.32 -11.72 5.76
N PRO A 29 1.30 -12.58 6.80
CA PRO A 29 0.49 -13.81 6.79
C PRO A 29 -0.99 -13.56 6.54
N PHE A 30 -1.49 -12.38 6.93
CA PHE A 30 -2.86 -11.93 6.65
C PHE A 30 -3.19 -11.95 5.15
N ASN A 31 -2.24 -11.65 4.26
CA ASN A 31 -2.50 -11.55 2.81
C ASN A 31 -2.74 -12.89 2.13
N ARG A 32 -2.13 -13.97 2.66
CA ARG A 32 -2.18 -15.33 2.07
C ARG A 32 -3.61 -15.82 1.80
N PRO A 33 -4.52 -15.85 2.79
CA PRO A 33 -5.90 -16.29 2.56
C PRO A 33 -6.69 -15.38 1.62
N HIS A 34 -6.36 -14.09 1.57
CA HIS A 34 -7.13 -13.09 0.82
C HIS A 34 -6.74 -12.97 -0.67
N GLY A 35 -5.62 -13.57 -1.07
CA GLY A 35 -5.21 -13.60 -2.48
C GLY A 35 -4.83 -12.25 -3.07
N PHE A 36 -4.45 -11.29 -2.22
CA PHE A 36 -4.02 -9.98 -2.69
C PHE A 36 -2.82 -10.11 -3.60
N ARG A 37 -2.90 -9.47 -4.78
CA ARG A 37 -1.78 -9.45 -5.73
C ARG A 37 -1.22 -8.06 -5.90
N VAL A 38 0.08 -7.91 -5.62
CA VAL A 38 0.78 -6.64 -5.76
C VAL A 38 1.39 -6.51 -7.16
N GLU A 39 1.15 -5.36 -7.78
CA GLU A 39 1.64 -4.98 -9.10
C GLU A 39 2.28 -3.59 -9.04
N PRO A 40 3.61 -3.50 -9.00
CA PRO A 40 4.32 -2.22 -9.18
C PRO A 40 4.09 -1.67 -10.60
N LEU A 41 3.80 -0.37 -10.70
CA LEU A 41 3.47 0.30 -11.95
C LEU A 41 4.73 0.85 -12.64
N LEU A 42 4.73 0.88 -13.97
CA LEU A 42 5.87 1.37 -14.76
C LEU A 42 6.23 2.82 -14.41
N GLY A 43 5.22 3.70 -14.32
CA GLY A 43 5.38 5.13 -14.01
C GLY A 43 5.62 5.47 -12.53
N GLY A 44 5.70 4.47 -11.65
CA GLY A 44 5.75 4.68 -10.20
C GLY A 44 4.43 4.39 -9.51
N GLY A 45 4.52 3.94 -8.25
CA GLY A 45 3.37 3.52 -7.48
C GLY A 45 3.01 2.06 -7.65
N VAL A 46 1.95 1.66 -6.96
CA VAL A 46 1.59 0.26 -6.74
C VAL A 46 0.10 0.09 -6.91
N ARG A 47 -0.27 -0.99 -7.60
CA ARG A 47 -1.63 -1.50 -7.67
C ARG A 47 -1.76 -2.80 -6.89
N VAL A 48 -2.75 -2.87 -6.00
CA VAL A 48 -3.06 -4.08 -5.23
C VAL A 48 -4.41 -4.62 -5.69
N HIS A 49 -4.41 -5.80 -6.29
CA HIS A 49 -5.60 -6.48 -6.76
C HIS A 49 -6.26 -7.25 -5.62
N VAL A 50 -7.58 -7.11 -5.50
CA VAL A 50 -8.44 -7.80 -4.55
C VAL A 50 -9.39 -8.71 -5.32
N PRO A 51 -9.22 -10.04 -5.23
CA PRO A 51 -10.11 -10.95 -5.92
C PRO A 51 -11.46 -11.03 -5.19
N TYR A 52 -12.53 -11.19 -5.97
CA TYR A 52 -13.87 -11.45 -5.46
C TYR A 52 -14.03 -12.93 -5.07
N TRP A 53 -13.27 -13.34 -4.06
CA TRP A 53 -13.32 -14.68 -3.47
C TRP A 53 -14.30 -14.75 -2.31
N ARG A 54 -14.81 -15.95 -2.02
CA ARG A 54 -15.75 -16.17 -0.91
C ARG A 54 -15.21 -15.67 0.43
N ILE A 55 -13.91 -15.86 0.68
CA ILE A 55 -13.24 -15.41 1.90
C ILE A 55 -13.12 -13.88 2.02
N ASN A 56 -13.20 -13.17 0.89
CA ASN A 56 -13.16 -11.71 0.82
C ASN A 56 -14.56 -11.10 0.82
N GLN A 57 -15.63 -11.90 0.87
CA GLN A 57 -17.00 -11.39 0.82
C GLN A 57 -17.52 -10.98 2.20
N ASN A 58 -18.36 -9.95 2.21
CA ASN A 58 -19.20 -9.59 3.36
C ASN A 58 -20.56 -10.30 3.32
N HIS A 59 -21.39 -10.06 4.34
CA HIS A 59 -22.71 -10.66 4.52
C HIS A 59 -23.73 -10.32 3.41
N ILE A 60 -23.48 -9.29 2.59
CA ILE A 60 -24.31 -8.90 1.44
C ILE A 60 -23.68 -9.25 0.08
N ARG A 61 -22.69 -10.17 0.06
CA ARG A 61 -21.99 -10.64 -1.15
C ARG A 61 -21.31 -9.51 -1.95
N GLY A 62 -20.73 -8.53 -1.26
CA GLY A 62 -19.71 -7.63 -1.83
C GLY A 62 -18.33 -7.92 -1.24
N ILE A 63 -17.26 -7.37 -1.78
CA ILE A 63 -15.95 -7.42 -1.13
C ILE A 63 -16.06 -6.71 0.23
N HIS A 64 -15.49 -7.34 1.26
CA HIS A 64 -15.49 -6.83 2.61
C HIS A 64 -14.78 -5.48 2.70
N ALA A 65 -15.37 -4.54 3.44
CA ALA A 65 -14.84 -3.19 3.61
C ALA A 65 -13.36 -3.21 4.05
N CYS A 66 -13.03 -4.04 5.04
CA CYS A 66 -11.65 -4.21 5.51
C CYS A 66 -10.71 -4.83 4.46
N ALA A 67 -11.18 -5.68 3.54
CA ALA A 67 -10.31 -6.21 2.49
C ALA A 67 -9.92 -5.11 1.49
N LEU A 68 -10.85 -4.20 1.16
CA LEU A 68 -10.54 -3.01 0.37
C LEU A 68 -9.63 -2.04 1.13
N ALA A 69 -9.86 -1.88 2.44
CA ALA A 69 -9.03 -1.04 3.31
C ALA A 69 -7.59 -1.57 3.39
N THR A 70 -7.39 -2.89 3.55
CA THR A 70 -6.07 -3.52 3.53
C THR A 70 -5.38 -3.34 2.18
N ALA A 71 -6.10 -3.46 1.06
CA ALA A 71 -5.50 -3.21 -0.24
C ALA A 71 -5.07 -1.76 -0.42
N ALA A 72 -5.85 -0.81 0.10
CA ALA A 72 -5.52 0.61 0.08
C ALA A 72 -4.30 0.93 0.96
N GLU A 73 -4.30 0.44 2.20
CA GLU A 73 -3.19 0.58 3.15
C GLU A 73 -1.89 -0.01 2.58
N MET A 74 -1.92 -1.26 2.12
CA MET A 74 -0.75 -1.93 1.58
C MET A 74 -0.23 -1.25 0.31
N GLY A 75 -1.12 -0.89 -0.61
CA GLY A 75 -0.73 -0.18 -1.83
C GLY A 75 -0.06 1.15 -1.50
N SER A 76 -0.64 1.89 -0.55
CA SER A 76 -0.06 3.14 -0.05
C SER A 76 1.32 2.93 0.57
N GLY A 77 1.47 2.03 1.54
CA GLY A 77 2.73 1.80 2.23
C GLY A 77 3.84 1.32 1.30
N LEU A 78 3.54 0.39 0.39
CA LEU A 78 4.51 -0.06 -0.60
C LEU A 78 4.92 1.06 -1.55
N SER A 79 3.99 1.92 -1.98
CA SER A 79 4.30 3.06 -2.85
C SER A 79 5.24 4.07 -2.19
N VAL A 80 5.12 4.28 -0.87
CA VAL A 80 6.02 5.13 -0.09
C VAL A 80 7.40 4.50 0.06
N LEU A 81 7.46 3.19 0.32
CA LEU A 81 8.72 2.42 0.45
C LEU A 81 9.52 2.32 -0.86
N GLU A 82 8.92 2.65 -2.01
CA GLU A 82 9.67 2.79 -3.27
C GLU A 82 10.60 4.02 -3.25
N ARG A 83 10.29 5.03 -2.45
CA ARG A 83 11.02 6.30 -2.37
C ARG A 83 11.79 6.45 -1.07
N LEU A 84 11.16 6.07 0.05
CA LEU A 84 11.78 6.16 1.37
C LEU A 84 12.46 4.83 1.72
N ASP A 85 13.77 4.87 1.96
CA ASP A 85 14.54 3.68 2.36
C ASP A 85 14.10 3.19 3.76
N PRO A 86 13.50 1.98 3.88
CA PRO A 86 13.07 1.43 5.16
C PRO A 86 14.22 1.17 6.14
N ARG A 87 15.48 1.16 5.67
CA ARG A 87 16.67 1.05 6.54
C ARG A 87 16.98 2.36 7.26
N GLN A 88 16.57 3.50 6.70
CA GLN A 88 16.81 4.83 7.26
C GLN A 88 15.61 5.32 8.05
N TYR A 89 14.41 5.02 7.57
CA TYR A 89 13.16 5.50 8.14
C TYR A 89 12.27 4.36 8.63
N ARG A 90 11.66 4.58 9.78
CA ARG A 90 10.52 3.83 10.27
C ARG A 90 9.24 4.45 9.74
N LEU A 91 8.40 3.64 9.12
CA LEU A 91 7.09 4.02 8.61
C LEU A 91 5.99 3.40 9.47
N ILE A 92 5.07 4.21 10.01
CA ILE A 92 3.90 3.73 10.76
C ILE A 92 2.64 4.41 10.25
N MET A 93 1.62 3.61 9.94
CA MET A 93 0.30 4.15 9.63
C MET A 93 -0.30 4.76 10.90
N ARG A 94 -0.51 6.08 10.88
CA ARG A 94 -1.14 6.83 11.98
C ARG A 94 -2.66 6.75 11.91
N SER A 95 -3.21 6.89 10.70
CA SER A 95 -4.65 6.81 10.46
C SER A 95 -4.95 6.30 9.08
N LEU A 96 -6.10 5.64 8.96
CA LEU A 96 -6.70 5.20 7.71
C LEU A 96 -8.17 5.61 7.71
N HIS A 97 -8.55 6.41 6.73
CA HIS A 97 -9.95 6.75 6.46
C HIS A 97 -10.37 6.10 5.14
N MET A 98 -11.59 5.57 5.09
CA MET A 98 -12.13 4.92 3.90
C MET A 98 -13.52 5.50 3.60
N ASP A 99 -13.67 6.07 2.40
CA ASP A 99 -14.96 6.42 1.83
C ASP A 99 -15.40 5.30 0.88
N TYR A 100 -16.56 4.70 1.13
CA TYR A 100 -17.12 3.63 0.29
C TYR A 100 -18.27 4.19 -0.55
N HIS A 101 -18.06 4.27 -1.87
CA HIS A 101 -19.00 4.89 -2.80
C HIS A 101 -20.00 3.87 -3.35
N TYR A 102 -19.51 2.65 -3.66
CA TYR A 102 -20.34 1.57 -4.22
C TYR A 102 -19.93 0.20 -3.70
N GLN A 103 -20.88 -0.73 -3.71
CA GLN A 103 -20.62 -2.11 -3.34
C GLN A 103 -19.81 -2.84 -4.42
N ALA A 104 -18.58 -3.25 -4.10
CA ALA A 104 -17.74 -4.04 -5.00
C ALA A 104 -18.24 -5.49 -5.10
N LYS A 105 -18.92 -5.88 -6.19
CA LYS A 105 -19.42 -7.25 -6.43
C LYS A 105 -18.59 -8.06 -7.44
N GLN A 106 -17.39 -7.57 -7.74
CA GLN A 106 -16.44 -8.17 -8.67
C GLN A 106 -15.03 -7.84 -8.21
N ASN A 107 -14.01 -8.39 -8.89
CA ASN A 107 -12.62 -8.08 -8.59
C ASN A 107 -12.40 -6.56 -8.55
N ALA A 108 -11.59 -6.10 -7.61
CA ALA A 108 -11.25 -4.71 -7.45
C ALA A 108 -9.73 -4.52 -7.41
N ALA A 109 -9.27 -3.29 -7.57
CA ALA A 109 -7.88 -2.92 -7.46
C ALA A 109 -7.73 -1.56 -6.77
N ALA A 110 -6.91 -1.51 -5.73
CA ALA A 110 -6.49 -0.27 -5.09
C ALA A 110 -5.21 0.23 -5.78
N THR A 111 -5.23 1.45 -6.29
CA THR A 111 -4.08 2.06 -6.98
C THR A 111 -3.57 3.25 -6.16
N ALA A 112 -2.33 3.15 -5.71
CA ALA A 112 -1.62 4.19 -4.97
C ALA A 112 -0.47 4.73 -5.82
N ILE A 113 -0.50 6.03 -6.13
CA ILE A 113 0.57 6.72 -6.85
C ILE A 113 1.16 7.74 -5.87
N PRO A 114 2.48 7.66 -5.57
CA PRO A 114 3.09 8.57 -4.63
C PRO A 114 3.26 9.95 -5.27
N ASP A 115 2.88 10.99 -4.54
CA ASP A 115 3.27 12.37 -4.84
C ASP A 115 4.79 12.52 -4.58
N ALA A 116 5.56 12.64 -5.66
CA ALA A 116 7.01 12.70 -5.61
C ALA A 116 7.50 13.99 -4.93
N ASP A 117 6.89 15.13 -5.23
CA ASP A 117 7.29 16.43 -4.68
C ASP A 117 6.98 16.49 -3.18
N ALA A 118 5.86 15.90 -2.75
CA ALA A 118 5.53 15.80 -1.33
C ALA A 118 6.52 14.91 -0.57
N LEU A 119 6.97 13.81 -1.16
CA LEU A 119 7.98 12.94 -0.55
C LEU A 119 9.35 13.61 -0.47
N GLU A 120 9.76 14.35 -1.50
CA GLU A 120 11.03 15.10 -1.48
C GLU A 120 11.04 16.21 -0.42
N ARG A 121 9.92 16.95 -0.29
CA ARG A 121 9.75 17.93 0.80
C ARG A 121 9.78 17.26 2.17
N LEU A 122 9.19 16.08 2.29
CA LEU A 122 9.19 15.32 3.53
C LEU A 122 10.60 14.87 3.92
N GLU A 123 11.36 14.30 2.99
CA GLU A 123 12.76 13.90 3.24
C GLU A 123 13.62 15.08 3.67
N THR A 124 13.49 16.22 2.98
CA THR A 124 14.20 17.45 3.32
C THR A 124 13.83 17.94 4.72
N GLY A 125 12.54 17.95 5.08
CA GLY A 125 12.07 18.40 6.39
C GLY A 125 12.48 17.49 7.56
N LEU A 126 12.73 16.20 7.29
CA LEU A 126 13.19 15.23 8.30
C LEU A 126 14.65 15.45 8.74
N ALA A 127 15.42 16.29 8.05
CA ALA A 127 16.75 16.71 8.52
C ALA A 127 16.65 17.44 9.87
N ASP A 128 15.62 18.28 10.03
CA ASP A 128 15.45 19.15 11.20
C ASP A 128 14.36 18.64 12.17
N GLN A 129 13.42 17.82 11.70
CA GLN A 129 12.27 17.36 12.49
C GLN A 129 12.40 15.90 13.00
N ASP A 130 11.78 15.62 14.14
CA ASP A 130 11.80 14.28 14.75
C ASP A 130 10.93 13.25 14.00
N SER A 131 9.91 13.72 13.31
CA SER A 131 9.02 12.93 12.46
C SER A 131 8.24 13.85 11.54
N ALA A 132 7.85 13.33 10.38
CA ALA A 132 7.00 14.01 9.41
C ALA A 132 5.82 13.11 9.02
N GLU A 133 4.78 13.71 8.45
CA GLU A 133 3.59 12.98 8.01
C GLU A 133 3.45 13.03 6.49
N TYR A 134 3.13 11.89 5.92
CA TYR A 134 2.80 11.74 4.51
C TYR A 134 1.36 11.27 4.37
N THR A 135 0.55 12.00 3.61
CA THR A 135 -0.82 11.59 3.29
C THR A 135 -0.86 11.02 1.88
N SER A 136 -1.38 9.81 1.76
CA SER A 136 -1.56 9.09 0.50
C SER A 136 -3.04 8.88 0.24
N VAL A 137 -3.50 9.28 -0.95
CA VAL A 137 -4.86 9.05 -1.41
C VAL A 137 -4.85 7.88 -2.39
N VAL A 138 -5.61 6.85 -2.07
CA VAL A 138 -5.66 5.60 -2.81
C VAL A 138 -7.04 5.41 -3.41
N ARG A 139 -7.09 5.23 -4.72
CA ARG A 139 -8.34 5.02 -5.44
C ARG A 139 -8.58 3.54 -5.64
N VAL A 140 -9.78 3.07 -5.30
CA VAL A 140 -10.18 1.67 -5.48
C VAL A 140 -11.22 1.59 -6.58
N GLU A 141 -10.92 0.82 -7.61
CA GLU A 141 -11.80 0.61 -8.76
C GLU A 141 -12.12 -0.86 -8.93
N ASP A 142 -13.33 -1.16 -9.39
CA ASP A 142 -13.69 -2.52 -9.77
C ASP A 142 -13.24 -2.87 -11.19
N LYS A 143 -13.43 -4.12 -11.60
CA LYS A 143 -13.07 -4.60 -12.95
C LYS A 143 -13.75 -3.80 -14.08
N ALA A 144 -14.91 -3.20 -13.83
CA ALA A 144 -15.63 -2.38 -14.82
C ALA A 144 -15.18 -0.90 -14.81
N GLY A 145 -14.25 -0.52 -13.93
CA GLY A 145 -13.77 0.85 -13.77
C GLY A 145 -14.63 1.72 -12.86
N ASN A 146 -15.59 1.13 -12.13
CA ASN A 146 -16.38 1.89 -11.17
C ASN A 146 -15.53 2.24 -9.94
N HIS A 147 -15.61 3.49 -9.50
CA HIS A 147 -14.90 3.97 -8.31
C HIS A 147 -15.58 3.48 -7.03
N VAL A 148 -15.17 2.33 -6.49
CA VAL A 148 -15.87 1.69 -5.37
C VAL A 148 -15.52 2.30 -4.02
N ALA A 149 -14.28 2.78 -3.83
CA ALA A 149 -13.85 3.37 -2.57
C ALA A 149 -12.64 4.30 -2.74
N THR A 150 -12.46 5.21 -1.78
CA THR A 150 -11.27 6.04 -1.63
C THR A 150 -10.66 5.79 -0.25
N GLY A 151 -9.38 5.49 -0.19
CA GLY A 151 -8.62 5.41 1.05
C GLY A 151 -7.73 6.63 1.24
N THR A 152 -7.76 7.24 2.41
CA THR A 152 -6.81 8.28 2.82
C THR A 152 -5.95 7.72 3.95
N VAL A 153 -4.68 7.47 3.65
CA VAL A 153 -3.72 6.85 4.56
C VAL A 153 -2.72 7.89 5.02
N VAL A 154 -2.59 8.10 6.32
CA VAL A 154 -1.59 9.00 6.90
C VAL A 154 -0.47 8.17 7.50
N TRP A 155 0.74 8.38 6.98
CA TRP A 155 1.95 7.71 7.41
C TRP A 155 2.82 8.66 8.23
N GLN A 156 3.17 8.25 9.44
CA GLN A 156 4.26 8.87 10.18
C GLN A 156 5.58 8.27 9.70
N VAL A 157 6.45 9.14 9.19
CA VAL A 157 7.84 8.83 8.83
C VAL A 157 8.75 9.34 9.93
N LYS A 158 9.63 8.47 10.44
CA LYS A 158 10.55 8.81 11.51
C LYS A 158 11.94 8.19 11.29
N PRO A 159 13.04 8.96 11.29
CA PRO A 159 14.38 8.40 11.21
C PRO A 159 14.63 7.41 12.35
N TRP A 160 15.21 6.25 12.07
CA TRP A 160 15.49 5.24 13.09
C TRP A 160 16.36 5.78 14.24
N THR A 161 17.28 6.69 13.94
CA THR A 161 18.15 7.37 14.94
C THR A 161 17.38 8.17 15.98
N ARG A 162 16.13 8.57 15.69
CA ARG A 162 15.28 9.36 16.59
C ARG A 162 14.16 8.55 17.24
N VAL A 163 14.06 7.25 16.93
CA VAL A 163 13.03 6.36 17.52
C VAL A 163 13.39 6.11 18.98
N ARG A 164 12.49 6.50 19.90
CA ARG A 164 12.55 6.14 21.32
C ARG A 164 11.49 5.08 21.56
N THR A 165 11.89 3.82 21.70
CA THR A 165 11.01 2.75 22.15
C THR A 165 10.75 2.92 23.64
N ARG A 166 9.48 3.05 24.05
CA ARG A 166 9.11 2.80 25.45
C ARG A 166 9.12 1.28 25.64
N ALA A 167 9.93 0.81 26.59
CA ALA A 167 9.86 -0.55 27.10
C ALA A 167 8.57 -0.76 27.88
#